data_AF-A0A822AKT9-F1
#
_entry.id   AF-A0A822AKT9-F1
#
_cell.length_a   1.000
_cell.length_b   1.000
_cell.length_c   1.000
_cell.angle_alpha   90.00
_cell.angle_beta   90.00
_cell.angle_gamma   90.00
#
_symmetry.space_group_name_H-M   'P 1'
#
loop_
_entity.id
_entity.type
_entity.pdbx_description
1 polymer ?
#
loop_
_entity_poly.entity_id
_entity_poly.type
_entity_poly.pdbx_seq_one_letter_code
_entity_poly.pdbx_strand_id
1 'polypeptide(L)'
;MSLAKEFVNSLNWHKTLFDDSQDRCYCTKCYPIPWDDVISTGNANYVIPRGWTRLGLRVDPMLIDAYDIWNKWIVTFHGTTKTAALSILIHRHFYLPGDKLIDGTTL
;
A
#
# COMPACT_ATOMS: atom_id res chain seq x y z
N MET A 1 -5.96 -13.34 7.29
CA MET A 1 -4.55 -13.03 7.05
C MET A 1 -3.79 -14.14 6.31
N SER A 2 -4.13 -15.42 6.42
CA SER A 2 -3.42 -16.50 5.68
C SER A 2 -3.37 -16.25 4.17
N LEU A 3 -4.52 -15.99 3.52
CA LEU A 3 -4.59 -15.68 2.08
C LEU A 3 -3.74 -14.47 1.67
N ALA A 4 -3.67 -13.42 2.49
CA ALA A 4 -2.87 -12.24 2.20
C ALA A 4 -1.37 -12.56 2.23
N LYS A 5 -0.94 -13.39 3.20
CA LYS A 5 0.45 -13.88 3.29
C LYS A 5 0.80 -14.81 2.14
N GLU A 6 -0.12 -15.69 1.74
CA GLU A 6 0.04 -16.54 0.54
C GLU A 6 0.19 -15.68 -0.72
N PHE A 7 -0.63 -14.63 -0.85
CA PHE A 7 -0.49 -13.68 -1.95
C PHE A 7 0.87 -12.99 -1.95
N VAL A 8 1.35 -12.48 -0.80
CA VAL A 8 2.70 -11.87 -0.67
C VAL A 8 3.78 -12.86 -1.10
N ASN A 9 3.73 -14.10 -0.62
CA ASN A 9 4.68 -15.13 -1.01
C ASN A 9 4.65 -15.38 -2.53
N SER A 10 3.47 -15.32 -3.16
CA SER A 10 3.31 -15.46 -4.61
C SER A 10 3.88 -14.27 -5.42
N LEU A 11 4.20 -13.13 -4.80
CA LEU A 11 4.79 -11.98 -5.49
C LEU A 11 6.27 -12.23 -5.81
N ASN A 12 6.96 -13.07 -5.03
CA ASN A 12 8.39 -13.30 -5.14
C ASN A 12 9.24 -12.01 -5.11
N TRP A 13 8.80 -11.03 -4.34
CA TRP A 13 9.53 -9.77 -4.13
C TRP A 13 10.50 -9.89 -2.96
N HIS A 14 11.55 -9.07 -2.96
CA HIS A 14 12.51 -9.08 -1.86
C HIS A 14 11.85 -8.64 -0.54
N LYS A 15 12.09 -9.38 0.54
CA LYS A 15 11.41 -9.16 1.85
C LYS A 15 11.64 -7.75 2.42
N THR A 16 12.74 -7.09 2.08
CA THR A 16 13.03 -5.72 2.54
C THR A 16 12.12 -4.66 1.94
N LEU A 17 11.28 -5.02 0.95
CA LEU A 17 10.26 -4.13 0.41
C LEU A 17 8.99 -4.09 1.27
N PHE A 18 8.88 -4.97 2.26
CA PHE A 18 7.73 -5.09 3.13
C PHE A 18 8.04 -4.57 4.54
N ASP A 19 6.98 -4.15 5.22
CA ASP A 19 6.98 -3.82 6.64
C ASP A 19 5.75 -4.47 7.28
N ASP A 20 5.90 -5.73 7.67
CA ASP A 20 4.84 -6.56 8.25
C ASP A 20 4.24 -5.94 9.53
N SER A 21 4.93 -5.00 10.19
CA SER A 21 4.39 -4.28 11.35
C SER A 21 3.20 -3.37 10.99
N GLN A 22 3.10 -3.00 9.71
CA GLN A 22 2.03 -2.15 9.17
C GLN A 22 0.88 -2.96 8.54
N ASP A 23 0.97 -4.28 8.52
CA ASP A 23 -0.11 -5.15 8.06
C ASP A 23 -1.39 -4.93 8.87
N ARG A 24 -2.54 -4.91 8.19
CA ARG A 24 -3.84 -4.75 8.86
C ARG A 24 -4.92 -5.53 8.15
N CYS A 25 -5.72 -6.27 8.93
CA CYS A 25 -6.89 -6.97 8.43
C CYS A 25 -8.14 -6.20 8.85
N TYR A 26 -9.00 -5.89 7.88
CA TYR A 26 -10.24 -5.14 8.11
C TYR A 26 -11.48 -6.04 8.12
N CYS A 27 -11.32 -7.35 8.37
CA CYS A 27 -12.47 -8.23 8.61
C CYS A 27 -13.13 -7.89 9.95
N THR A 28 -14.39 -8.29 10.14
CA THR A 28 -15.17 -8.00 11.35
C THR A 28 -14.56 -8.53 12.64
N LYS A 29 -13.68 -9.54 12.56
CA LYS A 29 -12.92 -10.07 13.71
C LYS A 29 -11.73 -9.20 14.09
N CYS A 30 -10.99 -8.66 13.11
CA CYS A 30 -9.75 -7.91 13.34
C CYS A 30 -9.97 -6.40 13.42
N TYR A 31 -11.03 -5.89 12.78
CA TYR A 31 -11.46 -4.50 12.80
C TYR A 31 -12.97 -4.50 13.08
N PRO A 32 -13.39 -4.57 14.37
CA PRO A 32 -14.77 -4.78 14.77
C PRO A 32 -15.64 -3.55 14.52
N ILE A 33 -16.96 -3.75 14.40
CA ILE A 33 -17.94 -2.70 14.02
C ILE A 33 -17.83 -1.41 14.85
N PRO A 34 -17.58 -1.45 16.18
CA PRO A 34 -17.49 -0.22 16.97
C PRO A 34 -16.30 0.70 16.64
N TRP A 35 -15.32 0.23 15.85
CA TRP A 35 -14.21 1.07 15.39
C TRP A 35 -14.64 1.95 14.22
N ASP A 36 -13.93 3.06 14.04
CA ASP A 36 -14.27 4.09 13.06
C ASP A 36 -14.40 3.54 11.64
N ASP A 37 -15.42 3.98 10.92
CA ASP A 37 -15.56 3.70 9.48
C ASP A 37 -14.88 4.75 8.62
N VAL A 38 -14.50 5.89 9.21
CA VAL A 38 -13.85 7.01 8.53
C VAL A 38 -12.79 7.61 9.44
N ILE A 39 -11.60 7.89 8.89
CA ILE A 39 -10.56 8.67 9.57
C ILE A 39 -10.24 9.91 8.73
N SER A 40 -9.89 11.02 9.38
CA SER A 40 -9.45 12.23 8.69
C SER A 40 -7.91 12.26 8.60
N THR A 41 -7.39 12.40 7.39
CA THR A 41 -5.94 12.45 7.09
C THR A 41 -5.69 13.28 5.84
N GLY A 42 -4.61 14.08 5.83
CA GLY A 42 -4.26 14.91 4.67
C GLY A 42 -5.35 15.89 4.22
N ASN A 43 -6.13 16.43 5.16
CA ASN A 43 -7.31 17.26 4.88
C ASN A 43 -8.42 16.57 4.06
N ALA A 44 -8.46 15.23 4.07
CA ALA A 44 -9.51 14.43 3.46
C ALA A 44 -10.07 13.40 4.44
N ASN A 45 -11.28 12.94 4.17
CA ASN A 45 -11.88 11.81 4.87
C ASN A 45 -11.58 10.52 4.12
N TYR A 46 -11.01 9.55 4.82
CA TYR A 46 -10.68 8.24 4.30
C TYR A 46 -11.61 7.20 4.90
N VAL A 47 -12.35 6.52 4.03
CA VAL A 47 -13.25 5.42 4.42
C VAL A 47 -12.41 4.16 4.65
N ILE A 48 -12.61 3.53 5.81
CA ILE A 48 -11.92 2.29 6.15
C ILE A 48 -12.43 1.16 5.23
N PRO A 49 -11.53 0.46 4.50
CA PRO A 49 -11.94 -0.59 3.56
C PRO A 49 -12.27 -1.89 4.29
N ARG A 50 -13.44 -1.95 4.94
CA ARG A 50 -13.96 -3.15 5.63
C ARG A 50 -13.94 -4.36 4.69
N GLY A 51 -13.51 -5.50 5.21
CA GLY A 51 -13.34 -6.75 4.45
C GLY A 51 -12.01 -6.88 3.70
N TRP A 52 -11.20 -5.82 3.62
CA TRP A 52 -9.93 -5.86 2.92
C TRP A 52 -8.78 -6.27 3.84
N THR A 53 -7.62 -6.51 3.25
CA THR A 53 -6.35 -6.63 3.97
C THR A 53 -5.37 -5.64 3.37
N ARG A 54 -4.72 -4.85 4.23
CA ARG A 54 -3.57 -4.01 3.89
C ARG A 54 -2.30 -4.77 4.23
N LEU A 55 -1.38 -4.76 3.27
CA LEU A 55 -0.02 -5.27 3.42
C LEU A 55 0.93 -4.08 3.51
N GLY A 56 1.80 -4.07 4.52
CA GLY A 56 2.74 -3.01 4.77
C GLY A 56 3.89 -3.04 3.77
N LEU A 57 4.16 -1.89 3.15
CA LEU A 57 5.29 -1.68 2.26
C LEU A 57 6.29 -0.75 2.93
N ARG A 58 7.58 -1.05 2.76
CA ARG A 58 8.62 -0.22 3.34
C ARG A 58 8.73 1.09 2.57
N VAL A 59 8.68 2.19 3.30
CA VAL A 59 8.88 3.55 2.81
C VAL A 59 10.18 4.12 3.36
N ASP A 60 10.71 5.15 2.70
CA ASP A 60 11.94 5.82 3.14
C ASP A 60 11.65 6.73 4.35
N PRO A 61 12.21 6.46 5.54
CA PRO A 61 11.95 7.26 6.74
C PRO A 61 12.34 8.73 6.56
N MET A 62 13.40 9.03 5.80
CA MET A 62 13.81 10.41 5.59
C MET A 62 12.78 11.20 4.79
N LEU A 63 12.11 10.56 3.81
CA LEU A 63 11.05 11.20 3.04
C LEU A 63 9.79 11.40 3.89
N ILE A 64 9.46 10.43 4.75
CA ILE A 64 8.34 10.55 5.69
C ILE A 64 8.50 11.82 6.53
N ASP A 65 9.66 11.97 7.16
CA ASP A 65 9.91 13.08 8.08
C ASP A 65 9.99 14.42 7.34
N ALA A 66 10.70 14.46 6.20
CA ALA A 66 10.87 15.69 5.42
C ALA A 66 9.54 16.24 4.88
N TYR A 67 8.60 15.37 4.52
CA TYR A 67 7.33 15.77 3.90
C TYR A 67 6.11 15.64 4.82
N ASP A 68 6.29 15.16 6.05
CA ASP A 68 5.20 14.91 7.00
C ASP A 68 4.08 14.07 6.38
N ILE A 69 4.49 13.00 5.68
CA ILE A 69 3.64 12.24 4.76
C ILE A 69 2.38 11.72 5.44
N TRP A 70 2.51 11.17 6.65
CA TRP A 70 1.39 10.54 7.36
C TRP A 70 0.29 11.50 7.81
N ASN A 71 0.61 12.78 7.98
CA ASN A 71 -0.36 13.79 8.37
C ASN A 71 -0.87 14.59 7.18
N LYS A 72 -0.02 14.87 6.19
CA LYS A 72 -0.34 15.78 5.08
C LYS A 72 -0.87 15.10 3.83
N TRP A 73 -0.51 13.85 3.57
CA TRP A 73 -0.90 13.19 2.33
C TRP A 73 -2.27 12.54 2.47
N ILE A 74 -3.11 12.71 1.45
CA ILE A 74 -4.36 11.97 1.35
C ILE A 74 -4.08 10.50 1.03
N VAL A 75 -4.95 9.62 1.49
CA VAL A 75 -4.88 8.20 1.12
C VAL A 75 -5.71 7.99 -0.16
N THR A 76 -5.08 7.45 -1.20
CA THR A 76 -5.71 7.13 -2.49
C THR A 76 -5.51 5.66 -2.86
N PHE A 77 -6.38 5.14 -3.72
CA PHE A 77 -6.29 3.77 -4.22
C PHE A 77 -6.27 3.76 -5.75
N HIS A 78 -5.36 2.96 -6.31
CA HIS A 78 -5.28 2.72 -7.74
C HIS A 78 -5.10 1.22 -7.98
N GLY A 79 -5.90 0.66 -8.89
CA GLY A 79 -5.69 -0.70 -9.38
C GLY A 79 -4.38 -0.77 -10.15
N THR A 80 -3.60 -1.82 -9.93
CA THR A 80 -2.30 -2.00 -10.60
C THR A 80 -1.98 -3.47 -10.80
N THR A 81 -1.03 -3.76 -11.68
CA THR A 81 -0.49 -5.12 -11.87
C THR A 81 0.66 -5.37 -10.90
N LYS A 82 1.01 -6.64 -10.67
CA LYS A 82 2.15 -7.01 -9.84
C LYS A 82 3.44 -6.36 -10.35
N THR A 83 3.71 -6.42 -11.65
CA THR A 83 4.91 -5.83 -12.24
C THR A 83 4.97 -4.31 -12.06
N ALA A 84 3.86 -3.61 -12.31
CA ALA A 84 3.82 -2.16 -12.16
C ALA A 84 4.01 -1.74 -10.70
N ALA A 85 3.38 -2.43 -9.75
CA ALA A 85 3.58 -2.19 -8.32
C ALA A 85 5.06 -2.38 -7.90
N LEU A 86 5.74 -3.43 -8.39
CA LEU A 86 7.16 -3.63 -8.11
C LEU A 86 8.01 -2.49 -8.70
N SER A 87 7.70 -2.05 -9.91
CA SER A 87 8.42 -0.96 -10.58
C SER A 87 8.27 0.35 -9.79
N ILE A 88 7.05 0.67 -9.33
CA ILE A 88 6.78 1.82 -8.46
C ILE A 88 7.60 1.74 -7.18
N LEU A 89 7.66 0.58 -6.53
CA LEU A 89 8.39 0.43 -5.27
C LEU A 89 9.90 0.56 -5.43
N ILE A 90 10.47 -0.03 -6.49
CA ILE A 90 11.92 0.00 -6.73
C ILE A 90 12.37 1.41 -7.16
N HIS A 91 11.64 2.04 -8.08
CA HIS A 91 12.02 3.32 -8.66
C HIS A 91 11.45 4.53 -7.90
N ARG A 92 10.51 4.30 -6.98
CA ARG A 92 9.83 5.33 -6.16
C ARG A 92 9.11 6.38 -6.99
N HIS A 93 8.72 6.03 -8.22
CA HIS A 93 7.99 6.90 -9.14
C HIS A 93 6.67 6.26 -9.53
N PHE A 94 5.65 7.10 -9.68
CA PHE A 94 4.39 6.68 -10.26
C PHE A 94 4.55 6.57 -11.78
N TYR A 95 4.06 5.47 -12.36
CA TYR A 95 4.15 5.21 -13.79
C TYR A 95 2.86 5.65 -14.49
N LEU A 96 3.02 6.25 -15.66
CA LEU A 96 1.94 6.69 -16.53
C LEU A 96 1.82 5.75 -17.76
N PRO A 97 0.66 5.76 -18.44
CA PRO A 97 0.50 5.02 -19.69
C PRO A 97 1.61 5.37 -20.70
N GLY A 98 2.25 4.36 -21.27
CA GLY A 98 3.38 4.52 -22.17
C GLY A 98 4.76 4.37 -21.51
N ASP A 99 4.86 4.43 -20.17
CA ASP A 99 6.13 4.24 -19.47
C ASP A 99 6.59 2.78 -19.51
N LYS A 100 7.92 2.58 -19.38
CA LYS A 100 8.55 1.27 -19.36
C LYS A 100 8.74 0.75 -17.94
N LEU A 101 8.14 -0.41 -17.65
CA LEU A 101 8.27 -1.12 -16.39
C LEU A 101 9.62 -1.84 -16.29
N ILE A 102 9.92 -2.36 -15.10
CA ILE A 102 11.18 -3.07 -14.79
C ILE A 102 11.42 -4.33 -15.65
N ASP A 103 10.35 -4.92 -16.21
CA ASP A 103 10.42 -6.07 -17.12
C ASP A 103 10.39 -5.68 -18.61
N GLY A 104 10.37 -4.38 -18.93
CA GLY A 104 10.29 -3.85 -20.29
C GLY A 104 8.88 -3.69 -20.86
N THR A 105 7.84 -4.12 -20.12
CA THR A 105 6.43 -3.92 -20.48
C THR A 105 6.10 -2.43 -20.55
N THR A 106 5.24 -2.06 -21.50
CA THR A 106 4.67 -0.70 -21.56
C THR A 106 3.36 -0.69 -20.77
N LEU A 107 3.22 0.25 -19.82
CA LEU A 107 1.99 0.42 -19.02
C LEU A 107 0.82 0.96 -19.85
#